data_AF-A0AAV5ABP9-F1
#
_entry.id   AF-A0AAV5ABP9-F1
#
_cell.length_a   1.000
_cell.length_b   1.000
_cell.length_c   1.000
_cell.angle_alpha   90.00
_cell.angle_beta   90.00
_cell.angle_gamma   90.00
#
_symmetry.space_group_name_H-M   'P 1'
#
loop_
_entity.id
_entity.type
_entity.pdbx_description
1 polymer ?
#
loop_
_entity_poly.entity_id
_entity_poly.type
_entity_poly.pdbx_seq_one_letter_code
_entity_poly.pdbx_strand_id
1 'polypeptide(L)'
;MHAYRSYATAVLPDIIFSLPDIPFTPPPYSQKRITKSIERSLCYLLDILKPVEINNVLYRLNVFVQMVGGIKETARSAFATTLLGELEPNEKEQTLLNNLDAGISGYVFDLVPLRQSLRAETDPTDSPTPIYRPTFTKSLPSLLKASLQSLPSDKPRIVNTTLSPHEILMLIKDIGIDVFDSFWAQQAASWGIALDFIFPAPSFRTSPSQTGKRQIGHNLYDSKFSNDFNRLSDDFLDGLSYSKQKQSSSSKEATDVCSCSACSPIWSNKPLCHSVAEMPDTHSEPELAPPYTRAYIHHLLHTHEMSAHSLLVTHNITILDAFLRNIRNFLEREPDELSLSEEIRRFEETYDSELQILDTARASWVSVDLARGKGRLAREREAAKQAENVAIQSTVDECL
;
A
#
# COMPACT_ATOMS: atom_id res chain seq x y z
N MET A 1 -27.71 -7.70 2.99
CA MET A 1 -27.50 -7.96 1.55
C MET A 1 -28.25 -7.00 0.67
N HIS A 2 -29.58 -6.95 0.71
CA HIS A 2 -30.38 -6.00 -0.09
C HIS A 2 -29.91 -4.54 -0.02
N ALA A 3 -29.50 -4.06 1.16
CA ALA A 3 -28.95 -2.70 1.30
C ALA A 3 -27.66 -2.48 0.49
N TYR A 4 -26.73 -3.45 0.50
CA TYR A 4 -25.48 -3.34 -0.25
C TYR A 4 -25.71 -3.41 -1.76
N ARG A 5 -26.55 -4.34 -2.21
CA ARG A 5 -26.94 -4.43 -3.62
C ARG A 5 -27.61 -3.14 -4.09
N SER A 6 -28.58 -2.62 -3.34
CA SER A 6 -29.25 -1.35 -3.62
C SER A 6 -28.26 -0.19 -3.74
N TYR A 7 -27.29 -0.10 -2.81
CA TYR A 7 -26.21 0.89 -2.87
C TYR A 7 -25.36 0.73 -4.15
N ALA A 8 -24.89 -0.48 -4.45
CA ALA A 8 -24.09 -0.75 -5.64
C ALA A 8 -24.84 -0.41 -6.94
N THR A 9 -26.15 -0.69 -7.02
CA THR A 9 -26.99 -0.35 -8.17
C THR A 9 -27.32 1.13 -8.28
N ALA A 10 -27.27 1.88 -7.17
CA ALA A 10 -27.48 3.32 -7.18
C ALA A 10 -26.20 4.09 -7.56
N VAL A 11 -25.05 3.60 -7.10
CA VAL A 11 -23.74 4.24 -7.36
C VAL A 11 -23.15 3.84 -8.71
N LEU A 12 -23.41 2.62 -9.17
CA LEU A 12 -22.88 2.03 -10.41
C LEU A 12 -21.34 2.18 -10.54
N PRO A 13 -20.55 1.69 -9.56
CA PRO A 13 -19.10 1.72 -9.69
C PRO A 13 -18.62 0.72 -10.75
N ASP A 14 -17.47 1.01 -11.37
CA ASP A 14 -16.87 0.16 -12.41
C ASP A 14 -16.51 -1.25 -11.93
N ILE A 15 -16.17 -1.38 -10.64
CA ILE A 15 -15.81 -2.62 -9.96
C ILE A 15 -16.62 -2.74 -8.66
N ILE A 16 -17.20 -3.92 -8.43
CA ILE A 16 -17.98 -4.23 -7.22
C ILE A 16 -17.34 -5.41 -6.50
N PHE A 17 -17.05 -5.27 -5.21
CA PHE A 17 -16.54 -6.36 -4.40
C PHE A 17 -17.67 -7.15 -3.75
N SER A 18 -17.66 -8.48 -3.89
CA SER A 18 -18.61 -9.33 -3.16
C SER A 18 -18.36 -9.20 -1.65
N LEU A 19 -19.40 -9.01 -0.84
CA LEU A 19 -19.24 -8.98 0.61
C LEU A 19 -18.84 -10.37 1.14
N PRO A 20 -17.73 -10.48 1.91
CA PRO A 20 -17.38 -11.71 2.63
C PRO A 20 -18.00 -11.75 4.04
N ASP A 21 -18.28 -12.94 4.59
CA ASP A 21 -18.54 -13.11 6.04
C ASP A 21 -17.24 -13.34 6.81
N ILE A 22 -16.43 -12.29 6.98
CA ILE A 22 -15.21 -12.36 7.78
C ILE A 22 -15.58 -12.23 9.27
N PRO A 23 -15.14 -13.14 10.16
CA PRO A 23 -15.44 -13.01 11.58
C PRO A 23 -14.88 -11.71 12.17
N PHE A 24 -15.73 -10.94 12.85
CA PHE A 24 -15.31 -9.73 13.58
C PHE A 24 -14.61 -10.04 14.90
N THR A 25 -14.74 -11.27 15.41
CA THR A 25 -14.09 -11.71 16.64
C THR A 25 -12.62 -12.03 16.36
N PRO A 26 -11.72 -11.89 17.35
CA PRO A 26 -10.34 -12.32 17.19
C PRO A 26 -10.21 -13.82 16.85
N PRO A 27 -9.24 -14.22 16.00
CA PRO A 27 -8.88 -15.62 15.78
C PRO A 27 -8.23 -16.25 17.03
N PRO A 28 -8.14 -17.60 17.15
CA PRO A 28 -8.42 -18.60 16.12
C PRO A 28 -9.91 -18.93 15.94
N TYR A 29 -10.28 -19.39 14.74
CA TYR A 29 -11.66 -19.75 14.40
C TYR A 29 -11.87 -21.26 14.33
N SER A 30 -12.99 -21.74 14.86
CA SER A 30 -13.38 -23.15 14.75
C SER A 30 -13.74 -23.52 13.30
N GLN A 31 -13.62 -24.81 12.96
CA GLN A 31 -14.03 -25.33 11.65
C GLN A 31 -15.47 -24.94 11.30
N LYS A 32 -16.39 -25.05 12.27
CA LYS A 32 -17.80 -24.65 12.11
C LYS A 32 -17.95 -23.17 11.75
N ARG A 33 -17.11 -22.28 12.30
CA ARG A 33 -17.14 -20.84 11.97
C ARG A 33 -16.66 -20.59 10.55
N ILE A 34 -15.61 -21.28 10.11
CA ILE A 34 -15.06 -21.19 8.75
C ILE A 34 -16.09 -21.70 7.74
N THR A 35 -16.70 -22.85 7.97
CA THR A 35 -17.76 -23.39 7.10
C THR A 35 -18.92 -22.40 6.94
N LYS A 36 -19.40 -21.83 8.06
CA LYS A 36 -20.48 -20.84 8.03
C LYS A 36 -20.09 -19.54 7.30
N SER A 37 -18.82 -19.13 7.40
CA SER A 37 -18.27 -17.98 6.67
C SER A 37 -18.29 -18.22 5.16
N ILE A 38 -17.89 -19.41 4.72
CA ILE A 38 -17.95 -19.86 3.31
C ILE A 38 -19.40 -19.83 2.81
N GLU A 39 -20.31 -20.54 3.49
CA GLU A 39 -21.73 -20.63 3.11
C GLU A 39 -22.37 -19.26 2.95
N ARG A 40 -22.17 -18.36 3.91
CA ARG A 40 -22.73 -17.00 3.86
C ARG A 40 -22.12 -16.18 2.74
N SER A 41 -20.81 -16.26 2.54
CA SER A 41 -20.14 -15.52 1.45
C SER A 41 -20.65 -15.97 0.07
N LEU A 42 -20.95 -17.27 -0.10
CA LEU A 42 -21.58 -17.80 -1.31
C LEU A 42 -23.01 -17.26 -1.49
N CYS A 43 -23.84 -17.28 -0.44
CA CYS A 43 -25.18 -16.66 -0.49
C CYS A 43 -25.12 -15.17 -0.87
N TYR A 44 -24.12 -14.46 -0.34
CA TYR A 44 -23.93 -13.04 -0.59
C TYR A 44 -23.49 -12.77 -2.04
N LEU A 45 -22.61 -13.61 -2.56
CA LEU A 45 -22.18 -13.58 -3.95
C LEU A 45 -23.34 -13.84 -4.92
N LEU A 46 -24.14 -14.88 -4.65
CA LEU A 46 -25.31 -15.20 -5.47
C LEU A 46 -26.27 -14.00 -5.59
N ASP A 47 -26.51 -13.28 -4.49
CA ASP A 47 -27.40 -12.11 -4.50
C ASP A 47 -26.84 -10.93 -5.31
N ILE A 48 -25.53 -10.66 -5.25
CA ILE A 48 -24.92 -9.55 -6.01
C ILE A 48 -24.77 -9.89 -7.51
N LEU A 49 -24.67 -11.17 -7.87
CA LEU A 49 -24.56 -11.63 -9.27
C LEU A 49 -25.87 -11.59 -10.07
N LYS A 50 -27.02 -11.42 -9.41
CA LYS A 50 -28.30 -11.22 -10.12
C LYS A 50 -28.19 -10.02 -11.06
N PRO A 51 -28.76 -10.07 -12.27
CA PRO A 51 -28.73 -8.94 -13.19
C PRO A 51 -29.51 -7.74 -12.62
N VAL A 52 -29.17 -6.55 -13.10
CA VAL A 52 -29.81 -5.27 -12.73
C VAL A 52 -30.53 -4.76 -13.96
N GLU A 53 -31.82 -4.44 -13.82
CA GLU A 53 -32.59 -3.86 -14.90
C GLU A 53 -32.50 -2.33 -14.83
N ILE A 54 -31.97 -1.72 -15.89
CA ILE A 54 -31.89 -0.26 -16.05
C ILE A 54 -32.48 0.07 -17.42
N ASN A 55 -33.53 0.88 -17.45
CA ASN A 55 -34.23 1.26 -18.69
C ASN A 55 -34.66 0.04 -19.54
N ASN A 56 -35.22 -1.00 -18.91
CA ASN A 56 -35.63 -2.27 -19.53
C ASN A 56 -34.49 -3.07 -20.20
N VAL A 57 -33.23 -2.79 -19.86
CA VAL A 57 -32.06 -3.56 -20.28
C VAL A 57 -31.43 -4.22 -19.06
N LEU A 58 -31.14 -5.51 -19.17
CA LEU A 58 -30.47 -6.27 -18.12
C LEU A 58 -28.95 -6.09 -18.22
N TYR A 59 -28.37 -5.55 -17.16
CA TYR A 59 -26.93 -5.38 -16.99
C TYR A 59 -26.39 -6.37 -15.97
N ARG A 60 -25.16 -6.83 -16.20
CA ARG A 60 -24.37 -7.53 -15.19
C ARG A 60 -23.39 -6.56 -14.56
N LEU A 61 -23.24 -6.71 -13.26
CA LEU A 61 -22.25 -5.97 -12.47
C LEU A 61 -20.88 -6.63 -12.62
N ASN A 62 -19.82 -5.84 -12.67
CA ASN A 62 -18.44 -6.34 -12.69
C ASN A 62 -18.02 -6.77 -11.28
N VAL A 63 -18.43 -7.98 -10.89
CA VAL A 63 -18.25 -8.46 -9.52
C VAL A 63 -16.90 -9.16 -9.35
N PHE A 64 -16.11 -8.67 -8.42
CA PHE A 64 -14.87 -9.27 -7.95
C PHE A 64 -15.12 -10.00 -6.64
N VAL A 65 -14.80 -11.30 -6.59
CA VAL A 65 -15.10 -12.15 -5.43
C VAL A 65 -13.97 -12.13 -4.40
N GLN A 66 -14.32 -11.90 -3.14
CA GLN A 66 -13.37 -12.01 -2.04
C GLN A 66 -13.13 -13.47 -1.68
N MET A 67 -11.89 -13.93 -1.79
CA MET A 67 -11.51 -15.32 -1.52
C MET A 67 -11.47 -15.62 -0.02
N VAL A 68 -12.43 -16.42 0.46
CA VAL A 68 -12.60 -16.82 1.87
C VAL A 68 -12.02 -18.22 2.14
N GLY A 69 -12.14 -18.70 3.39
CA GLY A 69 -11.57 -19.97 3.86
C GLY A 69 -10.46 -19.82 4.92
N GLY A 70 -10.09 -18.57 5.25
CA GLY A 70 -9.11 -18.27 6.29
C GLY A 70 -7.74 -18.87 5.99
N ILE A 71 -7.10 -19.41 7.03
CA ILE A 71 -5.76 -20.01 6.97
C ILE A 71 -5.79 -21.53 6.75
N LYS A 72 -6.91 -22.08 6.28
CA LYS A 72 -7.03 -23.52 5.96
C LYS A 72 -7.09 -23.70 4.46
N GLU A 73 -6.05 -24.30 3.88
CA GLU A 73 -5.95 -24.55 2.43
C GLU A 73 -7.15 -25.36 1.90
N THR A 74 -7.56 -26.41 2.61
CA THR A 74 -8.72 -27.24 2.24
C THR A 74 -10.02 -26.44 2.18
N ALA A 75 -10.22 -25.49 3.10
CA ALA A 75 -11.39 -24.63 3.11
C ALA A 75 -11.37 -23.61 1.96
N ARG A 76 -10.18 -23.08 1.62
CA ARG A 76 -9.99 -22.21 0.45
C ARG A 76 -10.26 -22.93 -0.86
N SER A 77 -9.73 -24.14 -1.03
CA SER A 77 -10.00 -24.96 -2.21
C SER A 77 -11.47 -25.36 -2.30
N ALA A 78 -12.13 -25.67 -1.18
CA ALA A 78 -13.57 -25.97 -1.16
C ALA A 78 -14.42 -24.77 -1.63
N PHE A 79 -14.09 -23.55 -1.20
CA PHE A 79 -14.76 -22.35 -1.69
C PHE A 79 -14.58 -22.18 -3.20
N ALA A 80 -13.34 -22.29 -3.69
CA ALA A 80 -13.02 -22.17 -5.12
C ALA A 80 -13.75 -23.20 -5.98
N THR A 81 -13.76 -24.48 -5.57
CA THR A 81 -14.50 -25.54 -6.27
C THR A 81 -16.00 -25.29 -6.27
N THR A 82 -16.56 -24.70 -5.20
CA THR A 82 -17.98 -24.37 -5.14
C THR A 82 -18.36 -23.27 -6.14
N LEU A 83 -17.46 -22.32 -6.44
CA LEU A 83 -17.71 -21.30 -7.46
C LEU A 83 -17.93 -21.88 -8.86
N LEU A 84 -17.29 -23.02 -9.15
CA LEU A 84 -17.38 -23.73 -10.42
C LEU A 84 -18.53 -24.75 -10.46
N GLY A 85 -19.12 -25.05 -9.31
CA GLY A 85 -20.23 -25.98 -9.19
C GLY A 85 -21.47 -25.52 -9.94
N GLU A 86 -22.26 -26.48 -10.41
CA GLU A 86 -23.53 -26.20 -11.08
C GLU A 86 -24.54 -25.59 -10.10
N LEU A 87 -25.13 -24.46 -10.48
CA LEU A 87 -26.17 -23.79 -9.70
C LEU A 87 -27.47 -24.59 -9.69
N GLU A 88 -28.24 -24.48 -8.61
CA GLU A 88 -29.57 -25.08 -8.53
C GLU A 88 -30.51 -24.42 -9.55
N PRO A 89 -31.57 -25.11 -10.05
CA PRO A 89 -32.46 -24.56 -11.08
C PRO A 89 -33.03 -23.17 -10.77
N ASN A 90 -33.45 -22.93 -9.52
CA ASN A 90 -33.95 -21.63 -9.06
C ASN A 90 -32.85 -20.55 -9.09
N GLU A 91 -31.61 -20.92 -8.77
CA GLU A 91 -30.47 -20.00 -8.78
C GLU A 91 -30.07 -19.64 -10.22
N LYS A 92 -30.13 -20.61 -11.14
CA LYS A 92 -29.95 -20.39 -12.57
C LYS A 92 -30.98 -19.43 -13.14
N GLU A 93 -32.25 -19.59 -12.78
CA GLU A 93 -33.33 -18.68 -13.22
C GLU A 93 -33.11 -17.25 -12.70
N GLN A 94 -32.66 -17.08 -11.46
CA GLN A 94 -32.45 -15.76 -10.86
C GLN A 94 -31.18 -15.06 -11.38
N THR A 95 -30.12 -15.81 -11.67
CA THR A 95 -28.82 -15.23 -12.05
C THR A 95 -28.56 -15.28 -13.55
N LEU A 96 -29.26 -16.14 -14.29
CA LEU A 96 -29.02 -16.46 -15.69
C LEU A 96 -27.59 -17.01 -15.93
N LEU A 97 -27.06 -17.78 -14.98
CA LEU A 97 -25.71 -18.36 -14.99
C LEU A 97 -25.75 -19.87 -14.77
N ASN A 98 -24.74 -20.58 -15.27
CA ASN A 98 -24.59 -22.02 -15.00
C ASN A 98 -23.87 -22.31 -13.67
N ASN A 99 -22.89 -21.47 -13.34
CA ASN A 99 -22.12 -21.50 -12.09
C ASN A 99 -21.85 -20.05 -11.63
N LEU A 100 -21.41 -19.87 -10.38
CA LEU A 100 -21.14 -18.53 -9.85
C LEU A 100 -19.97 -17.86 -10.57
N ASP A 101 -18.93 -18.64 -10.87
CA ASP A 101 -17.71 -18.15 -11.51
C ASP A 101 -17.98 -17.47 -12.87
N ALA A 102 -18.94 -17.95 -13.66
CA ALA A 102 -19.34 -17.34 -14.93
C ALA A 102 -19.83 -15.90 -14.79
N GLY A 103 -20.30 -15.48 -13.61
CA GLY A 103 -20.67 -14.10 -13.32
C GLY A 103 -19.58 -13.26 -12.67
N ILE A 104 -18.46 -13.88 -12.28
CA ILE A 104 -17.34 -13.23 -11.59
C ILE A 104 -16.35 -12.66 -12.61
N SER A 105 -15.99 -11.39 -12.44
CA SER A 105 -15.02 -10.67 -13.27
C SER A 105 -13.57 -10.81 -12.78
N GLY A 106 -13.36 -11.20 -11.51
CA GLY A 106 -12.01 -11.40 -10.96
C GLY A 106 -12.01 -11.81 -9.49
N TYR A 107 -10.82 -12.09 -8.96
CA TYR A 107 -10.63 -12.63 -7.61
C TYR A 107 -9.90 -11.63 -6.71
N VAL A 108 -10.25 -11.56 -5.43
CA VAL A 108 -9.68 -10.61 -4.48
C VAL A 108 -9.17 -11.33 -3.24
N PHE A 109 -7.97 -10.94 -2.81
CA PHE A 109 -7.35 -11.41 -1.58
C PHE A 109 -7.15 -10.22 -0.62
N ASP A 110 -7.74 -10.29 0.56
CA ASP A 110 -7.49 -9.33 1.63
C ASP A 110 -6.53 -9.98 2.62
N LEU A 111 -5.35 -9.40 2.73
CA LEU A 111 -4.27 -9.95 3.54
C LEU A 111 -4.41 -9.60 5.03
N VAL A 112 -5.21 -8.60 5.43
CA VAL A 112 -5.35 -8.23 6.85
C VAL A 112 -5.97 -9.36 7.69
N PRO A 113 -7.14 -9.93 7.33
CA PRO A 113 -7.74 -11.01 8.10
C PRO A 113 -6.89 -12.28 8.11
N LEU A 114 -6.16 -12.55 7.01
CA LEU A 114 -5.21 -13.66 6.92
C LEU A 114 -4.05 -13.48 7.89
N ARG A 115 -3.41 -12.31 7.92
CA ARG A 115 -2.30 -12.02 8.83
C ARG A 115 -2.74 -12.07 10.30
N GLN A 116 -3.92 -11.53 10.62
CA GLN A 116 -4.49 -11.63 11.97
C GLN A 116 -4.66 -13.10 12.39
N SER A 117 -5.15 -13.94 11.49
CA SER A 117 -5.36 -15.37 11.74
C SER A 117 -4.05 -16.14 11.87
N LEU A 118 -3.06 -15.87 11.01
CA LEU A 118 -1.72 -16.47 11.06
C LEU A 118 -0.96 -16.13 12.34
N ARG A 119 -1.11 -14.88 12.81
CA ARG A 119 -0.51 -14.42 14.08
C ARG A 119 -1.06 -15.19 15.28
N ALA A 120 -2.39 -15.33 15.35
CA ALA A 120 -3.03 -16.05 16.44
C ALA A 120 -2.64 -17.54 16.52
N GLU A 121 -2.20 -18.17 15.42
CA GLU A 121 -1.67 -19.54 15.44
C GLU A 121 -0.20 -19.62 15.92
N THR A 122 0.59 -18.55 15.74
CA THR A 122 2.05 -18.57 15.94
C THR A 122 2.53 -17.90 17.23
N ASP A 123 1.88 -16.83 17.67
CA ASP A 123 2.13 -16.16 18.94
C ASP A 123 0.81 -15.94 19.70
N PRO A 124 0.39 -16.89 20.56
CA PRO A 124 -0.79 -16.73 21.39
C PRO A 124 -0.57 -15.75 22.56
N THR A 125 0.67 -15.28 22.77
CA THR A 125 0.93 -14.20 23.73
C THR A 125 0.65 -12.87 23.04
N ASP A 126 -0.15 -12.03 23.68
CA ASP A 126 -0.70 -10.77 23.16
C ASP A 126 0.39 -9.67 23.01
N SER A 127 1.54 -10.02 22.43
CA SER A 127 2.65 -9.12 22.19
C SER A 127 2.25 -8.15 21.08
N PRO A 128 2.37 -6.82 21.28
CA PRO A 128 1.89 -5.81 20.34
C PRO A 128 2.86 -5.66 19.15
N THR A 129 3.23 -6.74 18.48
CA THR A 129 3.98 -6.65 17.23
C THR A 129 3.08 -6.01 16.17
N PRO A 130 3.50 -4.93 15.49
CA PRO A 130 2.66 -4.23 14.52
C PRO A 130 2.17 -5.17 13.42
N ILE A 131 0.88 -5.10 13.02
CA ILE A 131 0.27 -5.88 11.91
C ILE A 131 1.07 -5.74 10.60
N TYR A 132 1.85 -4.66 10.48
CA TYR A 132 2.60 -4.25 9.30
C TYR A 132 3.97 -4.92 9.12
N ARG A 133 4.28 -6.01 9.85
CA ARG A 133 5.52 -6.75 9.61
C ARG A 133 5.34 -7.88 8.56
N PRO A 134 6.24 -7.98 7.56
CA PRO A 134 6.24 -9.04 6.54
C PRO A 134 6.54 -10.46 7.07
N THR A 135 6.82 -10.64 8.36
CA THR A 135 7.36 -11.89 8.94
C THR A 135 6.46 -13.12 8.73
N PHE A 136 5.16 -12.92 8.46
CA PHE A 136 4.16 -13.99 8.28
C PHE A 136 3.95 -14.40 6.81
N THR A 137 4.80 -13.95 5.89
CA THR A 137 4.62 -14.17 4.44
C THR A 137 4.85 -15.61 3.99
N LYS A 138 5.57 -16.46 4.72
CA LYS A 138 5.93 -17.81 4.24
C LYS A 138 4.72 -18.72 3.95
N SER A 139 3.62 -18.58 4.70
CA SER A 139 2.41 -19.39 4.51
C SER A 139 1.37 -18.71 3.60
N LEU A 140 1.49 -17.41 3.31
CA LEU A 140 0.55 -16.72 2.43
C LEU A 140 0.51 -17.33 1.01
N PRO A 141 1.65 -17.65 0.35
CA PRO A 141 1.64 -18.25 -0.97
C PRO A 141 0.84 -19.53 -1.08
N SER A 142 0.95 -20.44 -0.10
CA SER A 142 0.24 -21.72 -0.16
C SER A 142 -1.27 -21.54 -0.03
N LEU A 143 -1.71 -20.63 0.85
CA LEU A 143 -3.11 -20.26 1.02
C LEU A 143 -3.70 -19.64 -0.26
N LEU A 144 -2.99 -18.70 -0.88
CA LEU A 144 -3.45 -18.06 -2.11
C LEU A 144 -3.49 -19.07 -3.27
N LYS A 145 -2.45 -19.91 -3.43
CA LYS A 145 -2.42 -21.00 -4.43
C LYS A 145 -3.58 -21.98 -4.25
N ALA A 146 -3.88 -22.39 -3.03
CA ALA A 146 -4.99 -23.29 -2.72
C ALA A 146 -6.36 -22.71 -3.15
N SER A 147 -6.48 -21.38 -3.20
CA SER A 147 -7.69 -20.68 -3.66
C SER A 147 -7.80 -20.61 -5.18
N LEU A 148 -6.67 -20.58 -5.89
CA LEU A 148 -6.61 -20.34 -7.34
C LEU A 148 -6.43 -21.63 -8.15
N GLN A 149 -6.00 -22.72 -7.53
CA GLN A 149 -5.59 -23.95 -8.22
C GLN A 149 -6.64 -24.51 -9.20
N SER A 150 -7.93 -24.43 -8.86
CA SER A 150 -9.03 -24.90 -9.70
C SER A 150 -9.65 -23.82 -10.58
N LEU A 151 -9.33 -22.55 -10.34
CA LEU A 151 -10.00 -21.41 -10.97
C LEU A 151 -9.35 -21.04 -12.31
N PRO A 152 -10.12 -20.49 -13.26
CA PRO A 152 -9.61 -19.95 -14.50
C PRO A 152 -8.50 -18.89 -14.29
N SER A 153 -7.46 -18.94 -15.13
CA SER A 153 -6.32 -18.02 -15.08
C SER A 153 -6.48 -16.75 -15.92
N ASP A 154 -7.57 -16.64 -16.68
CA ASP A 154 -7.88 -15.53 -17.57
C ASP A 154 -8.49 -14.31 -16.86
N LYS A 155 -8.88 -14.47 -15.60
CA LYS A 155 -9.48 -13.39 -14.80
C LYS A 155 -8.46 -12.69 -13.92
N PRO A 156 -8.53 -11.35 -13.83
CA PRO A 156 -7.63 -10.55 -13.00
C PRO A 156 -7.74 -10.89 -11.51
N ARG A 157 -6.59 -10.82 -10.83
CA ARG A 157 -6.44 -11.07 -9.40
C ARG A 157 -5.98 -9.80 -8.71
N ILE A 158 -6.75 -9.38 -7.73
CA ILE A 158 -6.49 -8.20 -6.91
C ILE A 158 -6.03 -8.66 -5.53
N VAL A 159 -5.02 -8.00 -4.98
CA VAL A 159 -4.67 -8.14 -3.57
C VAL A 159 -4.78 -6.79 -2.86
N ASN A 160 -5.30 -6.83 -1.65
CA ASN A 160 -5.43 -5.70 -0.76
C ASN A 160 -4.48 -5.85 0.43
N THR A 161 -3.92 -4.72 0.83
CA THR A 161 -3.07 -4.52 2.00
C THR A 161 -1.74 -5.24 1.89
N THR A 162 -1.06 -5.09 0.75
CA THR A 162 0.39 -5.42 0.71
C THR A 162 1.19 -4.50 1.63
N LEU A 163 2.35 -4.96 2.08
CA LEU A 163 3.16 -4.25 3.07
C LEU A 163 4.51 -3.75 2.53
N SER A 164 4.95 -4.23 1.37
CA SER A 164 6.29 -3.91 0.86
C SER A 164 6.47 -4.21 -0.64
N PRO A 165 7.49 -3.62 -1.29
CA PRO A 165 7.83 -3.98 -2.67
C PRO A 165 8.29 -5.44 -2.80
N HIS A 166 8.94 -6.00 -1.78
CA HIS A 166 9.32 -7.42 -1.75
C HIS A 166 8.10 -8.34 -1.76
N GLU A 167 7.06 -8.01 -0.98
CA GLU A 167 5.82 -8.78 -0.95
C GLU A 167 5.07 -8.67 -2.29
N ILE A 168 5.06 -7.49 -2.92
CA ILE A 168 4.51 -7.31 -4.26
C ILE A 168 5.22 -8.23 -5.27
N LEU A 169 6.56 -8.23 -5.30
CA LEU A 169 7.33 -9.09 -6.22
C LEU A 169 7.07 -10.57 -5.99
N MET A 170 7.01 -11.01 -4.73
CA MET A 170 6.69 -12.39 -4.37
C MET A 170 5.28 -12.78 -4.84
N LEU A 171 4.28 -11.91 -4.64
CA LEU A 171 2.91 -12.17 -5.07
C LEU A 171 2.76 -12.19 -6.60
N ILE A 172 3.48 -11.33 -7.33
CA ILE A 172 3.53 -11.38 -8.79
C ILE A 172 4.13 -12.71 -9.24
N LYS A 173 5.33 -13.05 -8.74
CA LYS A 173 6.08 -14.23 -9.18
C LYS A 173 5.41 -15.55 -8.80
N ASP A 174 5.02 -15.71 -7.54
CA ASP A 174 4.62 -17.01 -7.01
C ASP A 174 3.13 -17.27 -7.15
N ILE A 175 2.31 -16.22 -7.24
CA ILE A 175 0.85 -16.32 -7.29
C ILE A 175 0.29 -15.83 -8.63
N GLY A 176 0.93 -14.84 -9.26
CA GLY A 176 0.40 -14.17 -10.44
C GLY A 176 -0.73 -13.22 -10.06
N ILE A 177 -0.48 -12.30 -9.11
CA ILE A 177 -1.37 -11.19 -8.79
C ILE A 177 -1.16 -10.05 -9.80
N ASP A 178 -2.25 -9.42 -10.24
CA ASP A 178 -2.24 -8.41 -11.30
C ASP A 178 -2.41 -6.98 -10.77
N VAL A 179 -3.22 -6.80 -9.72
CA VAL A 179 -3.58 -5.48 -9.18
C VAL A 179 -3.28 -5.41 -7.69
N PHE A 180 -2.69 -4.29 -7.29
CA PHE A 180 -2.27 -3.99 -5.92
C PHE A 180 -2.83 -2.64 -5.49
N ASP A 181 -3.23 -2.52 -4.22
CA ASP A 181 -3.47 -1.23 -3.59
C ASP A 181 -2.15 -0.54 -3.19
N SER A 182 -2.22 0.77 -2.95
CA SER A 182 -1.06 1.58 -2.59
C SER A 182 -1.04 2.01 -1.11
N PHE A 183 -1.81 1.35 -0.23
CA PHE A 183 -2.02 1.81 1.14
C PHE A 183 -0.70 1.91 1.92
N TRP A 184 0.20 0.93 1.80
CA TRP A 184 1.46 0.93 2.54
C TRP A 184 2.38 2.10 2.15
N ALA A 185 2.36 2.53 0.89
CA ALA A 185 3.15 3.67 0.42
C ALA A 185 2.60 5.00 0.98
N GLN A 186 1.27 5.11 1.12
CA GLN A 186 0.61 6.23 1.80
C GLN A 186 0.90 6.22 3.31
N GLN A 187 0.87 5.04 3.93
CA GLN A 187 1.22 4.87 5.34
C GLN A 187 2.68 5.26 5.59
N ALA A 188 3.61 4.88 4.71
CA ALA A 188 5.01 5.29 4.78
C ALA A 188 5.15 6.82 4.77
N ALA A 189 4.39 7.52 3.91
CA ALA A 189 4.38 8.98 3.86
C ALA A 189 3.85 9.60 5.17
N SER A 190 2.83 8.99 5.81
CA SER A 190 2.33 9.45 7.11
C SER A 190 3.35 9.31 8.24
N TRP A 191 4.28 8.37 8.13
CA TRP A 191 5.40 8.20 9.07
C TRP A 191 6.64 9.00 8.67
N GLY A 192 6.55 9.91 7.70
CA GLY A 192 7.67 10.76 7.30
C GLY A 192 8.71 10.07 6.41
N ILE A 193 8.35 8.95 5.77
CA ILE A 193 9.26 8.20 4.90
C ILE A 193 9.10 8.67 3.46
N ALA A 194 10.20 9.08 2.83
CA ALA A 194 10.29 9.23 1.38
C ALA A 194 10.84 7.93 0.78
N LEU A 195 10.01 7.21 0.01
CA LEU A 195 10.42 5.95 -0.63
C LEU A 195 11.50 6.20 -1.68
N ASP A 196 12.47 5.29 -1.75
CA ASP A 196 13.62 5.39 -2.64
C ASP A 196 14.15 3.99 -2.99
N PHE A 197 13.44 3.34 -3.90
CA PHE A 197 13.84 2.05 -4.47
C PHE A 197 13.47 2.03 -5.95
N ILE A 198 14.21 1.24 -6.73
CA ILE A 198 14.01 1.11 -8.16
C ILE A 198 14.00 -0.37 -8.56
N PHE A 199 13.24 -0.69 -9.60
CA PHE A 199 13.26 -1.97 -10.28
C PHE A 199 13.56 -1.74 -11.77
N PRO A 200 14.41 -2.54 -12.42
CA PRO A 200 15.37 -3.49 -11.85
C PRO A 200 16.28 -2.83 -10.80
N ALA A 201 16.81 -3.61 -9.88
CA ALA A 201 17.76 -3.14 -8.88
C ALA A 201 18.99 -2.49 -9.58
N PRO A 202 19.65 -1.49 -8.97
CA PRO A 202 20.84 -0.87 -9.56
C PRO A 202 22.02 -1.84 -9.73
N SER A 203 22.79 -1.75 -10.82
CA SER A 203 23.91 -2.67 -11.10
C SER A 203 25.21 -2.34 -10.38
N PHE A 204 25.41 -1.07 -10.01
CA PHE A 204 26.72 -0.54 -9.62
C PHE A 204 26.64 0.58 -8.56
N ARG A 205 26.02 0.31 -7.41
CA ARG A 205 26.16 1.19 -6.25
C ARG A 205 26.53 0.43 -4.98
N THR A 206 27.60 -0.37 -5.08
CA THR A 206 28.42 -0.68 -3.90
C THR A 206 29.34 0.51 -3.64
N SER A 207 28.87 1.50 -2.88
CA SER A 207 29.84 2.28 -2.11
C SER A 207 30.54 1.27 -1.18
N PRO A 208 31.88 1.08 -1.24
CA PRO A 208 32.58 0.01 -0.52
C PRO A 208 32.52 0.09 1.01
N SER A 209 31.77 1.06 1.56
CA SER A 209 31.76 1.43 2.98
C SER A 209 30.45 1.14 3.71
N GLN A 210 29.37 0.71 3.03
CA GLN A 210 28.12 0.33 3.70
C GLN A 210 27.98 -1.19 3.76
N THR A 211 28.36 -1.75 4.89
CA THR A 211 28.11 -3.16 5.24
C THR A 211 26.62 -3.32 5.56
N GLY A 212 25.75 -3.45 4.55
CA GLY A 212 24.32 -3.70 4.77
C GLY A 212 23.46 -3.50 3.53
N LYS A 213 22.24 -4.08 3.55
CA LYS A 213 21.21 -3.82 2.53
C LYS A 213 20.75 -2.37 2.60
N ARG A 214 20.41 -1.76 1.46
CA ARG A 214 19.85 -0.40 1.38
C ARG A 214 18.45 -0.39 1.99
N GLN A 215 18.10 0.65 2.70
CA GLN A 215 16.70 0.86 3.11
C GLN A 215 15.85 1.21 1.87
N ILE A 216 14.55 0.87 1.90
CA ILE A 216 13.61 1.17 0.80
C ILE A 216 13.23 2.66 0.71
N GLY A 217 13.87 3.54 1.50
CA GLY A 217 13.54 4.95 1.58
C GLY A 217 14.33 5.67 2.67
N HIS A 218 13.90 6.89 2.97
CA HIS A 218 14.53 7.80 3.92
C HIS A 218 13.55 8.21 5.02
N ASN A 219 13.89 7.96 6.28
CA ASN A 219 13.14 8.48 7.44
C ASN A 219 13.47 9.96 7.63
N LEU A 220 12.64 10.86 7.11
CA LEU A 220 12.93 12.30 7.12
C LEU A 220 12.75 12.98 8.48
N TYR A 221 12.33 12.24 9.52
CA TYR A 221 12.45 12.73 10.89
C TYR A 221 13.90 12.69 11.43
N ASP A 222 14.79 11.91 10.81
CA ASP A 222 16.17 11.79 11.26
C ASP A 222 16.91 13.13 11.14
N SER A 223 17.62 13.52 12.21
CA SER A 223 18.37 14.77 12.32
C SER A 223 19.41 14.97 11.21
N LYS A 224 19.91 13.88 10.61
CA LYS A 224 20.84 13.93 9.48
C LYS A 224 20.27 14.65 8.26
N PHE A 225 18.94 14.67 8.11
CA PHE A 225 18.27 15.33 6.99
C PHE A 225 18.05 16.83 7.21
N SER A 226 18.32 17.37 8.41
CA SER A 226 18.11 18.79 8.74
C SER A 226 18.81 19.77 7.78
N ASN A 227 19.98 19.38 7.24
CA ASN A 227 20.76 20.16 6.28
C ASN A 227 21.05 19.38 5.00
N ASP A 228 20.22 18.37 4.68
CA ASP A 228 20.31 17.62 3.43
C ASP A 228 19.51 18.31 2.32
N PHE A 229 20.19 19.13 1.52
CA PHE A 229 19.59 19.84 0.39
C PHE A 229 19.49 19.00 -0.88
N ASN A 230 19.71 17.68 -0.81
CA ASN A 230 19.50 16.78 -1.95
C ASN A 230 18.00 16.50 -2.18
N ARG A 231 17.73 15.92 -3.36
CA ARG A 231 16.42 15.38 -3.77
C ARG A 231 15.89 14.35 -2.77
N LEU A 232 14.59 14.07 -2.83
CA LEU A 232 13.99 13.01 -2.02
C LEU A 232 14.52 11.62 -2.38
N SER A 233 14.78 11.36 -3.66
CA SER A 233 15.33 10.10 -4.18
C SER A 233 16.78 10.25 -4.65
N ASP A 234 17.61 9.26 -4.34
CA ASP A 234 18.99 9.14 -4.83
C ASP A 234 19.07 8.45 -6.20
N ASP A 235 18.08 7.61 -6.53
CA ASP A 235 18.04 6.82 -7.75
C ASP A 235 17.23 7.48 -8.89
N PHE A 236 16.24 8.33 -8.55
CA PHE A 236 15.45 9.09 -9.51
C PHE A 236 15.95 10.54 -9.65
N LEU A 237 16.01 11.03 -10.89
CA LEU A 237 16.29 12.44 -11.17
C LEU A 237 15.05 13.32 -10.97
N ASP A 238 15.28 14.60 -10.68
CA ASP A 238 14.26 15.64 -10.75
C ASP A 238 14.11 16.16 -12.19
N GLY A 239 12.92 16.66 -12.52
CA GLY A 239 12.59 17.12 -13.87
C GLY A 239 13.49 18.25 -14.36
N LEU A 240 13.88 19.17 -13.47
CA LEU A 240 14.76 20.29 -13.80
C LEU A 240 16.18 19.79 -14.15
N SER A 241 16.79 18.94 -13.33
CA SER A 241 18.10 18.34 -13.58
C SER A 241 18.08 17.49 -14.85
N TYR A 242 17.02 16.71 -15.07
CA TYR A 242 16.86 15.94 -16.30
C TYR A 242 16.81 16.83 -17.54
N SER A 243 16.05 17.94 -17.50
CA SER A 243 15.95 18.88 -18.61
C SER A 243 17.30 19.50 -18.99
N LYS A 244 18.14 19.82 -17.99
CA LYS A 244 19.50 20.33 -18.18
C LYS A 244 20.44 19.28 -18.76
N GLN A 245 20.34 18.02 -18.31
CA GLN A 245 21.17 16.93 -18.81
C GLN A 245 20.91 16.65 -20.30
N LYS A 246 19.63 16.62 -20.72
CA LYS A 246 19.23 16.38 -22.12
C LYS A 246 19.80 17.41 -23.10
N GLN A 247 20.11 18.62 -22.63
CA GLN A 247 20.75 19.66 -23.44
C GLN A 247 22.27 19.48 -23.56
N SER A 248 22.88 18.67 -22.71
CA SER A 248 24.34 18.58 -22.52
C SER A 248 24.98 17.27 -22.96
N SER A 249 24.25 16.15 -23.07
CA SER A 249 24.83 14.83 -23.37
C SER A 249 24.09 14.04 -24.46
N SER A 250 24.86 13.35 -25.31
CA SER A 250 24.37 12.43 -26.36
C SER A 250 24.29 10.96 -25.91
N SER A 251 24.58 10.68 -24.64
CA SER A 251 24.64 9.33 -24.07
C SER A 251 23.28 8.92 -23.49
N LYS A 252 22.66 7.92 -24.11
CA LYS A 252 21.35 7.33 -23.76
C LYS A 252 21.44 6.35 -22.57
N GLU A 253 21.91 6.78 -21.41
CA GLU A 253 21.57 6.01 -20.20
C GLU A 253 20.18 6.44 -19.74
N ALA A 254 19.25 5.47 -19.71
CA ALA A 254 17.88 5.68 -19.29
C ALA A 254 17.87 5.98 -17.78
N THR A 255 17.92 7.26 -17.42
CA THR A 255 17.73 7.73 -16.05
C THR A 255 16.24 7.88 -15.79
N ASP A 256 15.74 7.19 -14.77
CA ASP A 256 14.36 7.36 -14.34
C ASP A 256 14.18 8.74 -13.66
N VAL A 257 13.08 9.41 -13.99
CA VAL A 257 12.73 10.75 -13.48
C VAL A 257 11.51 10.63 -12.58
N CYS A 258 11.56 11.23 -11.39
CA CYS A 258 10.40 11.31 -10.51
C CYS A 258 9.55 12.52 -10.92
N SER A 259 8.43 12.26 -11.60
CA SER A 259 7.50 13.27 -12.11
C SER A 259 6.53 13.85 -11.06
N CYS A 260 6.70 13.49 -9.78
CA CYS A 260 5.82 13.94 -8.72
C CYS A 260 5.95 15.46 -8.49
N SER A 261 4.92 16.09 -7.92
CA SER A 261 4.94 17.53 -7.63
C SER A 261 5.99 17.94 -6.59
N ALA A 262 6.54 17.00 -5.82
CA ALA A 262 7.62 17.26 -4.88
C ALA A 262 9.01 17.32 -5.56
N CYS A 263 9.25 16.41 -6.51
CA CYS A 263 10.54 16.26 -7.19
C CYS A 263 10.59 17.03 -8.51
N SER A 264 9.47 17.25 -9.17
CA SER A 264 9.37 17.98 -10.44
C SER A 264 8.26 19.02 -10.40
N PRO A 265 8.29 19.97 -9.44
CA PRO A 265 7.29 21.02 -9.37
C PRO A 265 7.30 21.86 -10.64
N ILE A 266 6.12 22.35 -11.01
CA ILE A 266 5.93 23.24 -12.15
C ILE A 266 5.37 24.54 -11.59
N TRP A 267 6.03 25.65 -11.92
CA TRP A 267 5.54 26.99 -11.58
C TRP A 267 4.97 27.64 -12.83
N SER A 268 3.87 28.34 -12.65
CA SER A 268 3.22 29.10 -13.70
C SER A 268 2.94 30.49 -13.17
N ASN A 269 3.38 31.50 -13.92
CA ASN A 269 3.03 32.89 -13.67
C ASN A 269 1.67 33.25 -14.29
N LYS A 270 0.92 32.26 -14.82
CA LYS A 270 -0.45 32.48 -15.27
C LYS A 270 -1.33 32.76 -14.05
N PRO A 271 -2.10 33.87 -14.06
CA PRO A 271 -3.07 34.11 -13.00
C PRO A 271 -4.09 32.97 -12.96
N LEU A 272 -4.46 32.55 -11.74
CA LEU A 272 -5.57 31.61 -11.55
C LEU A 272 -6.85 32.30 -11.97
N CYS A 273 -7.48 31.83 -13.04
CA CYS A 273 -8.72 32.42 -13.52
C CYS A 273 -9.88 31.99 -12.62
N HIS A 274 -10.54 32.94 -11.96
CA HIS A 274 -11.66 32.67 -11.06
C HIS A 274 -13.03 32.73 -11.74
N SER A 275 -13.07 33.22 -12.98
CA SER A 275 -14.28 33.30 -13.79
C SER A 275 -13.98 33.10 -15.29
N VAL A 276 -15.00 32.70 -16.04
CA VAL A 276 -14.92 32.53 -17.51
C VAL A 276 -14.71 33.86 -18.25
N ALA A 277 -14.93 35.00 -17.58
CA ALA A 277 -14.74 36.33 -18.14
C ALA A 277 -13.26 36.78 -18.14
N GLU A 278 -12.39 36.09 -17.40
CA GLU A 278 -10.96 36.36 -17.38
C GLU A 278 -10.33 35.73 -18.62
N MET A 279 -9.89 36.56 -19.57
CA MET A 279 -9.13 36.13 -20.74
C MET A 279 -7.69 35.86 -20.30
N PRO A 280 -7.20 34.61 -20.30
CA PRO A 280 -5.83 34.33 -19.88
C PRO A 280 -4.84 34.91 -20.90
N ASP A 281 -3.84 35.64 -20.42
CA ASP A 281 -2.70 36.04 -21.24
C ASP A 281 -1.99 34.79 -21.80
N THR A 282 -1.85 34.74 -23.12
CA THR A 282 -1.39 33.55 -23.88
C THR A 282 0.12 33.32 -23.83
N HIS A 283 0.89 34.04 -23.02
CA HIS A 283 2.34 34.18 -23.22
C HIS A 283 3.26 33.52 -22.18
N SER A 284 2.76 32.79 -21.18
CA SER A 284 3.60 32.11 -20.19
C SER A 284 3.44 30.58 -20.24
N GLU A 285 4.48 29.89 -20.71
CA GLU A 285 4.54 28.43 -20.59
C GLU A 285 4.90 28.03 -19.16
N PRO A 286 4.32 26.93 -18.64
CA PRO A 286 4.71 26.38 -17.34
C PRO A 286 6.20 26.01 -17.33
N GLU A 287 6.94 26.49 -16.33
CA GLU A 287 8.37 26.23 -16.18
C GLU A 287 8.65 25.23 -15.05
N LEU A 288 9.63 24.36 -15.26
CA LEU A 288 10.11 23.44 -14.22
C LEU A 288 10.81 24.22 -13.11
N ALA A 289 10.32 24.04 -11.89
CA ALA A 289 10.89 24.64 -10.70
C ALA A 289 11.90 23.71 -10.00
N PRO A 290 12.76 24.23 -9.12
CA PRO A 290 13.65 23.41 -8.31
C PRO A 290 12.87 22.41 -7.43
N PRO A 291 13.37 21.16 -7.28
CA PRO A 291 12.75 20.18 -6.40
C PRO A 291 12.73 20.63 -4.94
N TYR A 292 11.73 20.17 -4.19
CA TYR A 292 11.80 20.25 -2.73
C TYR A 292 12.89 19.32 -2.19
N THR A 293 13.61 19.79 -1.17
CA THR A 293 14.74 19.06 -0.60
C THR A 293 14.33 18.21 0.60
N ARG A 294 15.16 17.22 0.95
CA ARG A 294 14.98 16.44 2.18
C ARG A 294 14.96 17.33 3.44
N ALA A 295 15.82 18.33 3.51
CA ALA A 295 15.85 19.34 4.59
C ALA A 295 14.55 20.12 4.70
N TYR A 296 13.95 20.51 3.58
CA TYR A 296 12.67 21.21 3.60
C TYR A 296 11.55 20.31 4.14
N ILE A 297 11.45 19.07 3.67
CA ILE A 297 10.44 18.13 4.18
C ILE A 297 10.68 17.80 5.66
N HIS A 298 11.94 17.59 6.06
CA HIS A 298 12.32 17.42 7.47
C HIS A 298 11.81 18.58 8.34
N HIS A 299 12.00 19.82 7.89
CA HIS A 299 11.49 21.00 8.57
C HIS A 299 9.95 20.99 8.68
N LEU A 300 9.24 20.73 7.57
CA LEU A 300 7.78 20.68 7.57
C LEU A 300 7.23 19.60 8.52
N LEU A 301 7.87 18.43 8.58
CA LEU A 301 7.50 17.35 9.49
C LEU A 301 7.64 17.75 10.97
N HIS A 302 8.72 18.44 11.32
CA HIS A 302 8.97 18.91 12.70
C HIS A 302 8.12 20.12 13.09
N THR A 303 7.67 20.89 12.11
CA THR A 303 6.74 22.03 12.33
C THR A 303 5.27 21.63 12.23
N HIS A 304 4.98 20.36 11.97
CA HIS A 304 3.63 19.81 11.83
C HIS A 304 2.80 20.43 10.70
N GLU A 305 3.47 20.83 9.62
CA GLU A 305 2.81 21.34 8.43
C GLU A 305 2.21 20.19 7.60
N MET A 306 0.92 20.29 7.29
CA MET A 306 0.20 19.25 6.55
C MET A 306 0.73 19.03 5.13
N SER A 307 1.40 20.03 4.55
CA SER A 307 2.02 19.97 3.22
C SER A 307 3.12 18.91 3.14
N ALA A 308 3.80 18.58 4.24
CA ALA A 308 4.79 17.51 4.27
C ALA A 308 4.17 16.17 3.82
N HIS A 309 2.99 15.86 4.33
CA HIS A 309 2.30 14.61 4.00
C HIS A 309 1.88 14.57 2.54
N SER A 310 1.33 15.66 2.00
CA SER A 310 0.93 15.74 0.58
C SER A 310 2.13 15.55 -0.36
N LEU A 311 3.27 16.18 -0.05
CA LEU A 311 4.49 16.05 -0.84
C LEU A 311 5.05 14.62 -0.79
N LEU A 312 5.07 14.01 0.41
CA LEU A 312 5.53 12.64 0.59
C LEU A 312 4.60 11.61 -0.06
N VAL A 313 3.28 11.76 0.06
CA VAL A 313 2.32 10.85 -0.59
C VAL A 313 2.50 10.92 -2.10
N THR A 314 2.58 12.11 -2.68
CA THR A 314 2.75 12.25 -4.14
C THR A 314 4.06 11.61 -4.59
N HIS A 315 5.16 11.84 -3.86
CA HIS A 315 6.44 11.17 -4.14
C HIS A 315 6.34 9.64 -4.05
N ASN A 316 5.86 9.13 -2.91
CA ASN A 316 5.80 7.69 -2.65
C ASN A 316 4.92 6.93 -3.65
N ILE A 317 3.78 7.52 -4.04
CA ILE A 317 2.90 6.94 -5.05
C ILE A 317 3.56 6.95 -6.43
N THR A 318 4.28 8.02 -6.81
CA THR A 318 5.03 8.06 -8.07
C THR A 318 6.16 7.02 -8.10
N ILE A 319 6.86 6.78 -6.98
CA ILE A 319 7.88 5.72 -6.90
C ILE A 319 7.25 4.34 -7.05
N LEU A 320 6.12 4.08 -6.39
CA LEU A 320 5.39 2.81 -6.52
C LEU A 320 4.85 2.60 -7.95
N ASP A 321 4.33 3.64 -8.59
CA ASP A 321 3.89 3.59 -9.99
C ASP A 321 5.06 3.29 -10.93
N ALA A 322 6.19 3.98 -10.76
CA ALA A 322 7.41 3.72 -11.53
C ALA A 322 7.91 2.28 -11.33
N PHE A 323 7.86 1.76 -10.10
CA PHE A 323 8.19 0.38 -9.80
C PHE A 323 7.31 -0.63 -10.55
N LEU A 324 5.98 -0.48 -10.47
CA LEU A 324 5.04 -1.36 -11.18
C LEU A 324 5.17 -1.24 -12.70
N ARG A 325 5.39 -0.02 -13.21
CA ARG A 325 5.68 0.24 -14.64
C ARG A 325 6.93 -0.48 -15.10
N ASN A 326 8.01 -0.39 -14.32
CA ASN A 326 9.26 -1.05 -14.67
C ASN A 326 9.17 -2.58 -14.57
N ILE A 327 8.34 -3.13 -13.68
CA ILE A 327 8.03 -4.56 -13.67
C ILE A 327 7.32 -4.97 -14.96
N ARG A 328 6.28 -4.23 -15.40
CA ARG A 328 5.61 -4.52 -16.69
C ARG A 328 6.59 -4.47 -17.86
N ASN A 329 7.40 -3.41 -17.95
CA ASN A 329 8.43 -3.27 -18.98
C ASN A 329 9.51 -4.37 -18.91
N PHE A 330 9.70 -5.01 -17.75
CA PHE A 330 10.61 -6.13 -17.58
C PHE A 330 9.98 -7.44 -18.08
N LEU A 331 8.70 -7.65 -17.78
CA LEU A 331 7.95 -8.83 -18.22
C LEU A 331 7.67 -8.86 -19.72
N GLU A 332 7.63 -7.70 -20.37
CA GLU A 332 7.45 -7.59 -21.83
C GLU A 332 8.72 -7.93 -22.64
N ARG A 333 9.88 -8.12 -22.00
CA ARG A 333 11.15 -8.43 -22.68
C ARG A 333 11.22 -9.88 -23.14
N GLU A 334 12.12 -10.14 -24.07
CA GLU A 334 12.34 -11.49 -24.61
C GLU A 334 12.86 -12.46 -23.51
N PRO A 335 12.44 -13.74 -23.51
CA PRO A 335 12.76 -14.70 -22.45
C PRO A 335 14.24 -15.03 -22.25
N ASP A 336 15.09 -14.72 -23.24
CA ASP A 336 16.53 -14.99 -23.22
C ASP A 336 17.33 -14.00 -22.33
N GLU A 337 16.67 -12.99 -21.76
CA GLU A 337 17.26 -12.05 -20.80
C GLU A 337 17.28 -12.59 -19.34
N LEU A 338 17.72 -11.75 -18.39
CA LEU A 338 17.70 -12.04 -16.96
C LEU A 338 16.28 -12.43 -16.52
N SER A 339 16.10 -13.64 -15.95
CA SER A 339 14.78 -14.07 -15.49
C SER A 339 14.25 -13.18 -14.36
N LEU A 340 12.92 -13.03 -14.27
CA LEU A 340 12.26 -12.32 -13.17
C LEU A 340 12.71 -12.84 -11.79
N SER A 341 12.90 -14.15 -11.67
CA SER A 341 13.34 -14.78 -10.41
C SER A 341 14.72 -14.31 -9.98
N GLU A 342 15.62 -14.14 -10.94
CA GLU A 342 16.99 -13.71 -10.67
C GLU A 342 17.04 -12.20 -10.34
N GLU A 343 16.24 -11.40 -11.02
CA GLU A 343 16.14 -9.97 -10.70
C GLU A 343 15.46 -9.73 -9.34
N ILE A 344 14.46 -10.54 -8.96
CA ILE A 344 13.86 -10.48 -7.61
C ILE A 344 14.91 -10.84 -6.55
N ARG A 345 15.72 -11.90 -6.77
CA ARG A 345 16.81 -12.26 -5.85
C ARG A 345 17.79 -11.10 -5.67
N ARG A 346 18.15 -10.44 -6.77
CA ARG A 346 19.02 -9.26 -6.75
C ARG A 346 18.40 -8.06 -6.04
N PHE A 347 17.10 -7.84 -6.22
CA PHE A 347 16.35 -6.82 -5.49
C PHE A 347 16.36 -7.10 -3.98
N GLU A 348 16.12 -8.35 -3.57
CA GLU A 348 16.19 -8.79 -2.17
C GLU A 348 17.58 -8.66 -1.57
N GLU A 349 18.65 -8.84 -2.35
CA GLU A 349 20.03 -8.62 -1.92
C GLU A 349 20.37 -7.13 -1.79
N THR A 350 19.73 -6.29 -2.59
CA THR A 350 19.96 -4.84 -2.62
C THR A 350 19.21 -4.11 -1.50
N TYR A 351 17.93 -4.43 -1.31
CA TYR A 351 17.03 -3.69 -0.41
C TYR A 351 16.61 -4.51 0.82
N ASP A 352 16.56 -3.85 1.98
CA ASP A 352 16.16 -4.44 3.26
C ASP A 352 14.71 -4.93 3.22
N SER A 353 14.53 -6.24 3.40
CA SER A 353 13.24 -6.92 3.44
C SER A 353 12.59 -6.88 4.83
N GLU A 354 13.35 -6.60 5.88
CA GLU A 354 12.83 -6.55 7.25
C GLU A 354 12.13 -5.22 7.55
N LEU A 355 12.28 -4.22 6.68
CA LEU A 355 11.63 -2.92 6.74
C LEU A 355 11.86 -2.20 8.08
N GLN A 356 13.08 -2.29 8.62
CA GLN A 356 13.44 -1.64 9.88
C GLN A 356 13.21 -0.12 9.87
N ILE A 357 13.30 0.48 8.68
CA ILE A 357 12.94 1.89 8.46
C ILE A 357 11.50 2.21 8.86
N LEU A 358 10.53 1.31 8.62
CA LEU A 358 9.14 1.57 9.00
C LEU A 358 8.98 1.67 10.51
N ASP A 359 9.62 0.76 11.25
CA ASP A 359 9.57 0.74 12.72
C ASP A 359 10.24 1.98 13.33
N THR A 360 11.43 2.33 12.83
CA THR A 360 12.17 3.50 13.30
C THR A 360 11.46 4.82 12.96
N ALA A 361 10.93 4.95 11.74
CA ALA A 361 10.18 6.14 11.32
C ALA A 361 8.87 6.29 12.10
N ARG A 362 8.15 5.19 12.35
CA ARG A 362 6.95 5.21 13.19
C ARG A 362 7.27 5.69 14.60
N ALA A 363 8.37 5.23 15.20
CA ALA A 363 8.81 5.69 16.52
C ALA A 363 9.18 7.19 16.49
N SER A 364 9.87 7.66 15.46
CA SER A 364 10.19 9.08 15.26
C SER A 364 8.91 9.93 15.12
N TRP A 365 7.96 9.48 14.30
CA TRP A 365 6.66 10.13 14.11
C TRP A 365 5.90 10.25 15.43
N VAL A 366 5.79 9.16 16.20
CA VAL A 366 5.14 9.17 17.53
C VAL A 366 5.86 10.15 18.47
N SER A 367 7.19 10.17 18.48
CA SER A 367 7.98 11.08 19.32
C SER A 367 7.66 12.55 19.01
N VAL A 368 7.65 12.91 17.72
CA VAL A 368 7.35 14.28 17.28
C VAL A 368 5.89 14.64 17.51
N ASP A 369 4.94 13.74 17.24
CA ASP A 369 3.53 13.98 17.53
C ASP A 369 3.25 14.14 19.03
N LEU A 370 3.95 13.38 19.89
CA LEU A 370 3.92 13.57 21.35
C LEU A 370 4.61 14.87 21.81
N ALA A 371 5.50 15.45 21.00
CA ALA A 371 6.08 16.77 21.24
C ALA A 371 5.08 17.91 20.92
N ARG A 372 4.09 17.63 20.08
CA ARG A 372 2.98 18.53 19.73
C ARG A 372 1.97 18.64 20.87
N GLY A 373 1.69 19.86 21.33
CA GLY A 373 0.53 20.13 22.20
C GLY A 373 0.50 19.33 23.52
N LYS A 374 -0.69 18.88 23.95
CA LYS A 374 -1.03 18.39 25.31
C LYS A 374 0.00 17.45 25.97
N GLY A 375 0.81 16.69 25.22
CA GLY A 375 1.91 15.87 25.77
C GLY A 375 3.04 16.68 26.40
N ARG A 376 3.41 17.83 25.82
CA ARG A 376 4.33 18.80 26.44
C ARG A 376 3.71 19.41 27.69
N LEU A 377 2.46 19.87 27.62
CA LEU A 377 1.75 20.46 28.77
C LEU A 377 1.50 19.44 29.90
N ALA A 378 1.26 18.16 29.57
CA ALA A 378 1.09 17.10 30.54
C ALA A 378 2.43 16.77 31.23
N ARG A 379 3.53 16.65 30.48
CA ARG A 379 4.88 16.48 31.05
C ARG A 379 5.31 17.69 31.87
N GLU A 380 5.02 18.92 31.43
CA GLU A 380 5.27 20.13 32.21
C GLU A 380 4.44 20.14 33.51
N ARG A 381 3.18 19.69 33.49
CA ARG A 381 2.35 19.53 34.69
C ARG A 381 2.84 18.41 35.62
N GLU A 382 3.29 17.28 35.08
CA GLU A 382 3.83 16.16 35.87
C GLU A 382 5.19 16.51 36.48
N ALA A 383 6.07 17.15 35.72
CA ALA A 383 7.34 17.68 36.21
C ALA A 383 7.12 18.77 37.27
N ALA A 384 6.12 19.65 37.10
CA ALA A 384 5.75 20.64 38.12
C ALA A 384 5.23 19.96 39.40
N LYS A 385 4.38 18.94 39.30
CA LYS A 385 3.90 18.16 40.46
C LYS A 385 5.03 17.40 41.18
N GLN A 386 5.99 16.86 40.42
CA GLN A 386 7.16 16.20 41.02
C GLN A 386 8.09 17.19 41.71
N ALA A 387 8.32 18.37 41.12
CA ALA A 387 9.10 19.43 41.74
C ALA A 387 8.44 19.97 43.03
N GLU A 388 7.12 20.11 43.03
CA GLU A 388 6.33 20.52 44.20
C GLU A 388 6.41 19.48 45.33
N ASN A 389 6.29 18.19 45.00
CA ASN A 389 6.46 17.12 45.99
C ASN A 389 7.88 17.08 46.57
N VAL A 390 8.92 17.30 45.76
CA VAL A 390 10.31 17.36 46.22
C VAL A 390 10.55 18.57 47.13
N ALA A 391 9.97 19.73 46.81
CA ALA A 391 10.06 20.92 47.63
C ALA A 391 9.34 20.74 48.99
N ILE A 392 8.17 20.12 49.00
CA ILE A 392 7.43 19.78 50.23
C ILE A 392 8.26 18.83 51.10
N GLN A 393 8.86 17.81 50.49
CA GLN A 393 9.74 16.86 51.19
C GLN A 393 10.94 17.57 51.85
N SER A 394 11.59 18.50 51.15
CA SER A 394 12.73 19.25 51.71
C SER A 394 12.35 20.19 52.85
N THR A 395 11.17 20.81 52.82
CA THR A 395 10.67 21.65 53.93
C THR A 395 10.29 20.84 55.17
N VAL A 396 9.88 19.58 55.01
CA VAL A 396 9.59 18.70 56.16
C VAL A 396 10.89 18.24 56.82
N ASP A 397 11.94 18.00 56.02
CA ASP A 397 13.26 17.59 56.52
C ASP A 397 14.04 18.73 57.20
N GLU A 398 13.74 20.01 56.91
CA GLU A 398 14.34 21.18 57.61
C GLU A 398 13.62 21.57 58.92
N CYS A 399 12.42 21.07 59.17
CA CYS A 399 11.63 21.34 60.38
C CYS A 399 11.70 20.23 61.45
N LEU A 400 12.42 19.13 61.17
CA LEU A 400 12.79 18.06 62.11
C LEU A 400 14.26 18.21 62.52
#